data_AF-A0A2P2JPD0-F1
#
_entry.id   AF-A0A2P2JPD0-F1
#
_cell.length_a   1.000
_cell.length_b   1.000
_cell.length_c   1.000
_cell.angle_alpha   90.00
_cell.angle_beta   90.00
_cell.angle_gamma   90.00
#
_symmetry.space_group_name_H-M   'P 1'
#
loop_
_entity.id
_entity.type
_entity.pdbx_description
1 polymer ?
#
loop_
_entity_poly.entity_id
_entity_poly.type
_entity_poly.pdbx_seq_one_letter_code
_entity_poly.pdbx_strand_id
1 'polypeptide(L)'
;MLLGAHSSFSSRVAAAFAFAFIFLAAIADCSGNDSQVKCSRTCVAMNCNSIGIRYGKYCGVGWTGCPGEKPCDDLDACCKIHDECVEKKGIK
;
A
#
# COMPACT_ATOMS: atom_id res chain seq x y z
N MET A 1 42.84 -41.70 -2.93
CA MET A 1 42.05 -41.53 -1.69
C MET A 1 42.16 -40.06 -1.31
N LEU A 2 41.45 -39.20 -2.05
CA LEU A 2 40.13 -38.62 -1.73
C LEU A 2 40.19 -37.53 -0.64
N LEU A 3 40.07 -36.28 -1.14
CA LEU A 3 39.35 -35.14 -0.58
C LEU A 3 39.27 -35.05 0.95
N GLY A 4 40.17 -34.28 1.55
CA GLY A 4 40.10 -33.99 2.97
C GLY A 4 40.75 -32.66 3.35
N ALA A 5 40.32 -31.54 2.75
CA ALA A 5 40.69 -30.21 3.28
C ALA A 5 39.91 -28.99 2.74
N HIS A 6 39.08 -29.11 1.70
CA HIS A 6 38.47 -27.92 1.04
C HIS A 6 36.93 -27.86 1.13
N SER A 7 36.33 -28.42 2.19
CA SER A 7 34.85 -28.51 2.32
C SER A 7 34.25 -27.62 3.42
N SER A 8 35.04 -27.08 4.35
CA SER A 8 34.50 -26.34 5.50
C SER A 8 34.43 -24.82 5.29
N PHE A 9 35.43 -24.23 4.62
CA PHE A 9 35.53 -22.76 4.49
C PHE A 9 34.49 -22.18 3.53
N SER A 10 34.29 -22.83 2.38
CA SER A 10 33.36 -22.39 1.34
C SER A 10 31.89 -22.49 1.77
N SER A 11 31.56 -23.45 2.63
CA SER A 11 30.18 -23.71 3.08
C SER A 11 29.70 -22.66 4.09
N ARG A 12 30.59 -22.18 4.96
CA ARG A 12 30.29 -21.13 5.95
C ARG A 12 30.07 -19.77 5.30
N VAL A 13 30.84 -19.47 4.25
CA VAL A 13 30.72 -18.23 3.47
C VAL A 13 29.42 -18.24 2.67
N ALA A 14 29.08 -19.35 2.00
CA ALA A 14 27.83 -19.49 1.27
C ALA A 14 26.59 -19.38 2.18
N ALA A 15 26.63 -20.00 3.37
CA ALA A 15 25.56 -19.88 4.35
C ALA A 15 25.39 -18.44 4.85
N ALA A 16 26.50 -17.74 5.15
CA ALA A 16 26.46 -16.35 5.58
C ALA A 16 25.84 -15.43 4.52
N PHE A 17 26.18 -15.62 3.24
CA PHE A 17 25.54 -14.89 2.14
C PHE A 17 24.05 -15.21 2.02
N ALA A 18 23.65 -16.48 2.13
CA ALA A 18 22.23 -16.87 2.08
C ALA A 18 21.42 -16.23 3.22
N PHE A 19 21.94 -16.24 4.45
CA PHE A 19 21.30 -15.56 5.59
C PHE A 19 21.24 -14.04 5.39
N ALA A 20 22.29 -13.43 4.86
CA ALA A 20 22.29 -12.00 4.55
C ALA A 20 21.24 -11.64 3.48
N PHE A 21 21.11 -12.45 2.41
CA PHE A 21 20.09 -12.26 1.38
C PHE A 21 18.67 -12.47 1.91
N ILE A 22 18.43 -13.47 2.77
CA ILE A 22 17.12 -13.70 3.40
C ILE A 22 16.77 -12.53 4.33
N PHE A 23 17.73 -12.04 5.12
CA PHE A 23 17.53 -10.85 5.95
C PHE A 23 17.21 -9.63 5.08
N LEU A 24 17.97 -9.39 4.00
CA LEU A 24 17.75 -8.30 3.04
C LEU A 24 16.37 -8.37 2.35
N ALA A 25 15.89 -9.57 2.01
CA ALA A 25 14.55 -9.75 1.47
C ALA A 25 13.46 -9.44 2.51
N ALA A 26 13.65 -9.86 3.77
CA ALA A 26 12.70 -9.59 4.84
C ALA A 26 12.55 -8.09 5.16
N ILE A 27 13.63 -7.29 5.09
CA ILE A 27 13.55 -5.83 5.24
C ILE A 27 12.89 -5.14 4.04
N ALA A 28 12.96 -5.71 2.84
CA ALA A 28 12.31 -5.15 1.65
C ALA A 28 10.77 -5.20 1.75
N ASP A 29 10.20 -6.27 2.33
CA ASP A 29 8.76 -6.38 2.58
C ASP A 29 8.25 -5.41 3.67
N CYS A 30 9.15 -4.87 4.49
CA CYS A 30 8.82 -3.92 5.56
C CYS A 30 8.85 -2.44 5.10
N SER A 31 9.30 -2.16 3.88
CA SER A 31 9.20 -0.84 3.23
C SER A 31 7.87 -0.65 2.49
N GLY A 32 6.87 -1.47 2.79
CA GLY A 32 5.48 -1.16 2.50
C GLY A 32 5.10 0.07 3.32
N ASN A 33 5.16 1.24 2.66
CA ASN A 33 4.83 2.53 3.23
C ASN A 33 3.36 2.50 3.69
N ASP A 34 3.10 2.09 4.94
CA ASP A 34 1.77 2.02 5.57
C ASP A 34 1.17 3.43 5.85
N SER A 35 1.78 4.45 5.25
CA SER A 35 1.20 5.78 5.05
C SER A 35 0.45 5.91 3.72
N GLN A 36 0.38 4.85 2.90
CA GLN A 36 -0.49 4.82 1.73
C GLN A 36 -1.91 5.08 2.19
N VAL A 37 -2.35 6.33 2.03
CA VAL A 37 -3.76 6.72 2.05
C VAL A 37 -4.50 5.62 1.30
N LYS A 38 -5.27 4.82 2.03
CA LYS A 38 -5.92 3.63 1.49
C LYS A 38 -7.02 4.12 0.55
N CYS A 39 -6.64 4.36 -0.69
CA CYS A 39 -7.52 4.85 -1.70
C CYS A 39 -8.45 3.72 -2.15
N SER A 40 -9.67 4.08 -2.54
CA SER A 40 -10.68 3.11 -2.96
C SER A 40 -10.58 2.79 -4.44
N ARG A 41 -10.70 1.52 -4.79
CA ARG A 41 -10.89 1.03 -6.17
C ARG A 41 -12.28 0.44 -6.42
N THR A 42 -13.09 0.35 -5.38
CA THR A 42 -14.38 -0.35 -5.40
C THR A 42 -15.49 0.57 -4.92
N CYS A 43 -16.65 0.50 -5.57
CA CYS A 43 -17.84 1.22 -5.12
C CYS A 43 -18.38 0.59 -3.82
N VAL A 44 -18.45 1.37 -2.74
CA VAL A 44 -18.97 0.93 -1.45
C VAL A 44 -20.13 1.80 -0.99
N ALA A 45 -20.95 1.27 -0.07
CA ALA A 45 -21.95 2.02 0.66
C ALA A 45 -21.92 1.54 2.12
N MET A 46 -21.22 2.29 2.98
CA MET A 46 -21.01 1.96 4.39
C MET A 46 -21.37 3.17 5.26
N ASN A 47 -21.98 2.92 6.41
CA ASN A 47 -22.30 3.95 7.41
C ASN A 47 -23.08 5.16 6.85
N CYS A 48 -23.98 4.95 5.88
CA CYS A 48 -24.63 6.02 5.12
C CYS A 48 -25.37 7.09 5.96
N ASN A 49 -25.78 6.75 7.19
CA ASN A 49 -26.50 7.64 8.10
C ASN A 49 -25.62 8.15 9.26
N SER A 50 -24.30 8.18 9.07
CA SER A 50 -23.32 8.58 10.07
C SER A 50 -22.22 9.44 9.45
N ILE A 51 -21.51 10.20 10.28
CA ILE A 51 -20.35 11.01 9.88
C ILE A 51 -19.24 10.13 9.26
N GLY A 52 -19.16 8.86 9.67
CA GLY A 52 -18.20 7.87 9.13
C GLY A 52 -18.60 7.23 7.80
N ILE A 53 -19.45 7.90 7.02
CA ILE A 53 -19.92 7.46 5.70
C ILE A 53 -18.74 7.15 4.76
N ARG A 54 -18.88 6.06 4.00
CA ARG A 54 -18.08 5.77 2.81
C ARG A 54 -19.03 5.40 1.69
N TYR A 55 -19.17 6.29 0.72
CA TYR A 55 -20.01 6.08 -0.45
C TYR A 55 -19.19 6.21 -1.73
N GLY A 56 -19.47 5.34 -2.69
CA GLY A 56 -18.73 5.26 -3.94
C GLY A 56 -17.25 5.00 -3.68
N LYS A 57 -16.38 5.77 -4.34
CA LYS A 57 -14.93 5.75 -4.11
C LYS A 57 -14.43 7.01 -3.41
N TYR A 58 -15.20 8.11 -3.43
CA TYR A 58 -14.72 9.45 -3.06
C TYR A 58 -15.52 10.11 -1.92
N CYS A 59 -16.73 9.65 -1.60
CA CYS A 59 -17.52 10.33 -0.58
C CYS A 59 -17.19 9.81 0.83
N GLY A 60 -16.47 10.59 1.63
CA GLY A 60 -16.27 10.35 3.07
C GLY A 60 -15.05 11.08 3.63
N VAL A 61 -15.06 11.38 4.93
CA VAL A 61 -13.92 12.05 5.58
C VAL A 61 -12.69 11.13 5.57
N GLY A 62 -11.58 11.61 5.01
CA GLY A 62 -10.35 10.82 4.86
C GLY A 62 -10.50 9.60 3.94
N TRP A 63 -11.55 9.56 3.11
CA TRP A 63 -11.83 8.50 2.16
C TRP A 63 -11.80 9.08 0.75
N THR A 64 -10.99 8.49 -0.14
CA THR A 64 -10.89 8.97 -1.52
C THR A 64 -10.54 7.83 -2.47
N GLY A 65 -10.78 8.02 -3.76
CA GLY A 65 -10.52 7.02 -4.80
C GLY A 65 -9.06 7.00 -5.25
N CYS A 66 -8.59 5.86 -5.76
CA CYS A 66 -7.23 5.77 -6.27
C CYS A 66 -7.02 6.61 -7.54
N PRO A 67 -5.76 7.02 -7.84
CA PRO A 67 -5.46 7.71 -9.09
C PRO A 67 -5.98 6.96 -10.31
N GLY A 68 -6.69 7.67 -11.20
CA GLY A 68 -7.26 7.12 -12.42
C GLY A 68 -8.63 6.44 -12.25
N GLU A 69 -9.12 6.25 -11.02
CA GLU A 69 -10.45 5.69 -10.81
C GLU A 69 -11.54 6.65 -11.33
N LYS A 70 -12.56 6.04 -11.95
CA LYS A 70 -13.78 6.74 -12.32
C LYS A 70 -14.76 6.71 -11.13
N PRO A 71 -15.52 7.79 -10.89
CA PRO A 71 -16.62 7.78 -9.93
C PRO A 71 -17.64 6.68 -10.23
N CYS A 72 -18.31 6.20 -9.18
CA CYS A 72 -19.33 5.18 -9.27
C CYS A 72 -20.64 5.71 -9.86
N ASP A 73 -20.96 6.98 -9.60
CA ASP A 73 -22.14 7.70 -10.09
C ASP A 73 -21.91 9.23 -10.04
N ASP A 74 -22.95 10.02 -10.32
CA ASP A 74 -22.86 11.49 -10.36
C ASP A 74 -22.64 12.11 -8.97
N LEU A 75 -23.14 11.48 -7.91
CA LEU A 75 -22.90 11.92 -6.53
C LEU A 75 -21.43 11.72 -6.15
N ASP A 76 -20.89 10.53 -6.44
CA ASP A 76 -19.48 10.21 -6.23
C ASP A 76 -18.56 11.10 -7.10
N ALA A 77 -19.02 11.54 -8.27
CA ALA A 77 -18.30 12.49 -9.11
C ALA A 77 -18.17 13.87 -8.45
N CYS A 78 -19.20 14.33 -7.75
CA CYS A 78 -19.13 15.55 -6.95
C CYS A 78 -18.07 15.42 -5.84
N CYS A 79 -18.02 14.28 -5.16
CA CYS A 79 -17.04 14.02 -4.11
C CYS A 79 -15.60 13.97 -4.66
N LYS A 80 -15.38 13.38 -5.84
CA LYS A 80 -14.07 13.42 -6.50
C LYS A 80 -13.59 14.85 -6.75
N ILE A 81 -14.46 15.70 -7.27
CA ILE A 81 -14.13 17.11 -7.54
C ILE A 81 -13.83 17.85 -6.22
N HIS A 82 -14.61 17.56 -5.18
CA HIS A 82 -14.38 18.11 -3.85
C HIS A 82 -12.99 17.73 -3.32
N ASP A 83 -12.65 16.44 -3.35
CA ASP A 83 -11.36 15.93 -2.86
C ASP A 83 -10.17 16.58 -3.59
N GLU A 84 -10.24 16.68 -4.92
CA GLU A 84 -9.22 17.35 -5.73
C GLU A 84 -9.09 18.85 -5.40
N CYS A 85 -10.20 19.51 -5.05
CA CYS A 85 -10.21 20.92 -4.67
C CYS A 85 -9.54 21.13 -3.30
N VAL A 86 -9.89 20.31 -2.32
CA VAL A 86 -9.36 20.44 -0.95
C VAL A 86 -7.89 20.04 -0.88
N GLU A 87 -7.47 19.04 -1.65
CA GLU A 87 -6.06 18.65 -1.77
C GLU A 87 -5.21 19.78 -2.34
N LYS A 88 -5.66 20.43 -3.42
CA LYS A 88 -4.96 21.57 -4.03
C LYS A 88 -4.86 22.78 -3.12
N LYS A 89 -5.84 22.97 -2.22
CA LYS A 89 -5.89 24.11 -1.29
C LYS A 89 -5.19 23.83 0.04
N GLY A 90 -4.74 22.61 0.30
CA GLY A 90 -4.13 22.23 1.57
C GLY A 90 -5.09 22.26 2.76
N ILE A 91 -6.40 22.19 2.49
CA ILE A 91 -7.46 22.22 3.52
C ILE A 91 -7.88 20.76 3.73
N LYS A 92 -7.14 20.01 4.56
CA LYS A 92 -7.47 18.63 4.92
C LYS A 92 -8.06 18.57 6.31
#